data_AF-A0A933GLJ0-F1
#
_entry.id   AF-A0A933GLJ0-F1
#
_cell.length_a   1.000
_cell.length_b   1.000
_cell.length_c   1.000
_cell.angle_alpha   90.00
_cell.angle_beta   90.00
_cell.angle_gamma   90.00
#
_symmetry.space_group_name_H-M   'P 1'
#
loop_
_entity.id
_entity.type
_entity.pdbx_description
1 polymer ?
#
loop_
_entity_poly.entity_id
_entity_poly.type
_entity_poly.pdbx_seq_one_letter_code
_entity_poly.pdbx_strand_id
1 'polypeptide(L)'
;MLTVASVMTMGIEHRFNDLLDKEIRPALLRVFVMNEKLCDAFENNLSELFPLRMKMFYQLLREGEFDWQVAVEDLKKSVLELKQKIEAGGNIRLAENFAFASTVSIEIMESALEKAHIETPPRDQTDIFLKMTLEDFQNLILLEALPPLTRRNLIEITKTITLLDFAILLVFLSFEKILDVPQSKLEELSICLRDWAQLYGALAQELKLWKTEAIQQKTELGLSETDIIEAKRLAEAGIEDYLENVIKDKQSV
;
A
#
# COMPACT_ATOMS: atom_id res chain seq x y z
N MET A 1 12.24 -3.63 3.06
CA MET A 1 11.17 -2.75 3.60
C MET A 1 9.84 -3.37 3.17
N LEU A 2 9.40 -4.39 3.92
CA LEU A 2 8.28 -5.26 3.52
C LEU A 2 6.95 -4.66 3.93
N THR A 3 5.96 -4.83 3.06
CA THR A 3 4.78 -3.97 2.90
C THR A 3 3.50 -4.67 3.42
N VAL A 4 2.30 -4.17 3.09
CA VAL A 4 0.98 -4.44 3.70
C VAL A 4 0.55 -5.90 3.93
N ALA A 5 1.27 -6.87 3.39
CA ALA A 5 1.13 -8.27 3.83
C ALA A 5 1.29 -8.41 5.34
N SER A 6 2.06 -7.57 6.03
CA SER A 6 2.22 -7.79 7.48
C SER A 6 0.93 -7.62 8.28
N VAL A 7 0.02 -6.74 7.86
CA VAL A 7 -1.21 -6.48 8.62
C VAL A 7 -2.36 -7.33 8.14
N MET A 8 -2.57 -7.42 6.83
CA MET A 8 -3.71 -8.18 6.34
C MET A 8 -3.50 -9.67 6.55
N THR A 9 -2.27 -10.19 6.39
CA THR A 9 -2.00 -11.60 6.75
C THR A 9 -2.23 -11.85 8.24
N MET A 10 -2.00 -10.84 9.10
CA MET A 10 -2.29 -10.94 10.54
C MET A 10 -3.77 -10.76 10.91
N GLY A 11 -4.54 -10.01 10.13
CA GLY A 11 -6.00 -9.93 10.28
C GLY A 11 -6.69 -11.20 9.79
N ILE A 12 -6.19 -11.79 8.71
CA ILE A 12 -6.78 -12.96 8.04
C ILE A 12 -6.40 -14.26 8.76
N GLU A 13 -5.16 -14.39 9.23
CA GLU A 13 -4.74 -15.55 10.01
C GLU A 13 -4.96 -15.28 11.50
N HIS A 14 -5.91 -15.99 12.11
CA HIS A 14 -6.14 -16.10 13.57
C HIS A 14 -4.89 -16.50 14.41
N ARG A 15 -3.70 -16.54 13.81
CA ARG A 15 -2.43 -16.95 14.40
C ARG A 15 -1.82 -15.91 15.34
N PHE A 16 -2.34 -14.67 15.33
CA PHE A 16 -1.76 -13.54 16.08
C PHE A 16 -2.70 -12.93 17.14
N ASN A 17 -3.68 -13.70 17.61
CA ASN A 17 -4.69 -13.24 18.58
C ASN A 17 -4.07 -12.51 19.78
N ASP A 18 -2.93 -12.97 20.29
CA ASP A 18 -2.28 -12.35 21.45
C ASP A 18 -1.74 -10.93 21.18
N LEU A 19 -1.06 -10.70 20.05
CA LEU A 19 -0.56 -9.36 19.70
C LEU A 19 -1.72 -8.45 19.26
N LEU A 20 -2.67 -9.02 18.50
CA LEU A 20 -3.87 -8.33 18.05
C LEU A 20 -4.70 -7.83 19.24
N ASP A 21 -4.91 -8.68 20.25
CA ASP A 21 -5.80 -8.39 21.38
C ASP A 21 -5.13 -7.55 22.47
N LYS A 22 -3.86 -7.83 22.77
CA LYS A 22 -3.17 -7.18 23.90
C LYS A 22 -2.55 -5.83 23.54
N GLU A 23 -2.15 -5.63 22.28
CA GLU A 23 -1.41 -4.43 21.89
C GLU A 23 -2.09 -3.65 20.77
N ILE A 24 -2.41 -4.31 19.65
CA ILE A 24 -2.89 -3.62 18.45
C ILE A 24 -4.30 -3.05 18.62
N ARG A 25 -5.25 -3.87 19.08
CA ARG A 25 -6.63 -3.44 19.28
C ARG A 25 -6.74 -2.28 20.30
N PRO A 26 -6.05 -2.32 21.46
CA PRO A 26 -6.00 -1.17 22.37
C PRO A 26 -5.40 0.09 21.74
N ALA A 27 -4.35 -0.04 20.94
CA ALA A 27 -3.74 1.10 20.24
C ALA A 27 -4.69 1.71 19.20
N LEU A 28 -5.31 0.86 18.36
CA LEU A 28 -6.32 1.30 17.40
C LEU A 28 -7.53 1.93 18.08
N LEU A 29 -8.00 1.37 19.18
CA LEU A 29 -9.05 1.97 20.00
C LEU A 29 -8.66 3.37 20.46
N ARG A 30 -7.44 3.55 20.97
CA ARG A 30 -6.94 4.88 21.38
C ARG A 30 -6.96 5.87 20.23
N VAL A 31 -6.45 5.50 19.05
CA VAL A 31 -6.46 6.34 17.84
C VAL A 31 -7.89 6.68 17.41
N PHE A 32 -8.76 5.69 17.42
CA PHE A 32 -10.10 5.79 16.89
C PHE A 32 -11.05 6.63 17.78
N VAL A 33 -10.92 6.56 19.12
CA VAL A 33 -11.80 7.30 20.06
C VAL A 33 -11.40 8.76 20.28
N MET A 34 -10.35 9.26 19.63
CA MET A 34 -9.92 10.65 19.78
C MET A 34 -10.92 11.61 19.11
N ASN A 35 -11.16 12.76 19.77
CA ASN A 35 -12.00 13.85 19.26
C ASN A 35 -11.29 14.69 18.18
N GLU A 36 -10.46 14.06 17.35
CA GLU A 36 -9.77 14.67 16.22
C GLU A 36 -10.13 13.92 14.92
N LYS A 37 -9.76 14.45 13.75
CA LYS A 37 -9.97 13.75 12.48
C LYS A 37 -9.13 12.48 12.45
N LEU A 38 -9.66 11.40 11.88
CA LEU A 38 -9.05 10.09 11.96
C LEU A 38 -7.64 10.06 11.35
N CYS A 39 -7.41 10.73 10.22
CA CYS A 39 -6.08 10.77 9.62
C CYS A 39 -5.06 11.49 10.54
N ASP A 40 -5.46 12.60 11.18
CA ASP A 40 -4.61 13.32 12.14
C ASP A 40 -4.31 12.45 13.37
N ALA A 41 -5.31 11.71 13.87
CA ALA A 41 -5.12 10.77 14.99
C ALA A 41 -4.09 9.69 14.66
N PHE A 42 -4.17 9.13 13.46
CA PHE A 42 -3.21 8.14 12.97
C PHE A 42 -1.79 8.71 12.90
N GLU A 43 -1.64 9.92 12.36
CA GLU A 43 -0.34 10.60 12.29
C GLU A 43 0.24 10.93 13.66
N ASN A 44 -0.58 11.48 14.57
CA ASN A 44 -0.18 11.83 15.93
C ASN A 44 0.27 10.61 16.75
N ASN A 45 -0.27 9.42 16.45
CA ASN A 45 0.07 8.18 17.12
C ASN A 45 1.08 7.32 16.34
N LEU A 46 1.68 7.83 15.27
CA LEU A 46 2.61 7.05 14.44
C LEU A 46 3.80 6.48 15.23
N SER A 47 4.27 7.20 16.25
CA SER A 47 5.36 6.73 17.14
C SER A 47 4.98 5.50 17.97
N GLU A 48 3.68 5.29 18.23
CA GLU A 48 3.12 4.12 18.90
C GLU A 48 2.79 3.01 17.89
N LEU A 49 2.26 3.37 16.72
CA LEU A 49 1.86 2.43 15.67
C LEU A 49 3.06 1.76 14.99
N PHE A 50 4.14 2.49 14.75
CA PHE A 50 5.31 1.95 14.06
C PHE A 50 5.96 0.75 14.79
N PRO A 51 6.24 0.79 16.11
CA PRO A 51 6.74 -0.38 16.84
C PRO A 51 5.81 -1.60 16.72
N LEU A 52 4.49 -1.40 16.75
CA LEU A 52 3.52 -2.49 16.60
C LEU A 52 3.64 -3.12 15.21
N ARG A 53 3.79 -2.31 14.16
CA ARG A 53 4.08 -2.80 12.81
C ARG A 53 5.37 -3.62 12.74
N MET A 54 6.41 -3.22 13.46
CA MET A 54 7.67 -3.98 13.49
C MET A 54 7.52 -5.31 14.24
N LYS A 55 6.72 -5.37 15.31
CA LYS A 55 6.40 -6.62 16.02
C LYS A 55 5.57 -7.58 15.17
N MET A 56 4.60 -7.06 14.44
CA MET A 56 3.83 -7.82 13.44
C MET A 56 4.77 -8.47 12.41
N PHE A 57 5.68 -7.68 11.86
CA PHE A 57 6.67 -8.16 10.91
C PHE A 57 7.62 -9.21 11.53
N TYR A 58 8.09 -8.99 12.76
CA TYR A 58 8.89 -9.96 13.50
C TYR A 58 8.19 -11.31 13.63
N GLN A 59 6.90 -11.31 13.98
CA GLN A 59 6.14 -12.54 14.17
C GLN A 59 6.04 -13.35 12.87
N LEU A 60 5.78 -12.68 11.75
CA LEU A 60 5.73 -13.30 10.43
C LEU A 60 7.08 -13.93 10.03
N LEU A 61 8.20 -13.25 10.31
CA LEU A 61 9.53 -13.80 10.03
C LEU A 61 9.92 -14.97 10.93
N ARG A 62 9.40 -15.03 12.15
CA ARG A 62 9.75 -16.08 13.13
C ARG A 62 9.07 -17.41 12.80
N GLU A 63 7.87 -17.38 12.24
CA GLU A 63 7.18 -18.55 11.70
C GLU A 63 7.92 -19.02 10.45
N GLY A 64 8.92 -19.90 10.65
CA GLY A 64 9.92 -20.28 9.63
C GLY A 64 9.42 -21.01 8.38
N GLU A 65 8.12 -20.96 8.08
CA GLU A 65 7.46 -21.53 6.90
C GLU A 65 6.54 -20.50 6.23
N PHE A 66 6.86 -19.20 6.33
CA PHE A 66 6.07 -18.16 5.67
C PHE A 66 6.32 -18.16 4.15
N ASP A 67 5.35 -18.67 3.39
CA ASP A 67 5.33 -18.58 1.93
C ASP A 67 4.65 -17.28 1.50
N TRP A 68 5.46 -16.32 1.02
CA TRP A 68 4.99 -15.03 0.55
C TRP A 68 4.01 -15.15 -0.64
N GLN A 69 4.17 -16.15 -1.52
CA GLN A 69 3.26 -16.30 -2.66
C GLN A 69 1.89 -16.76 -2.21
N VAL A 70 1.83 -17.72 -1.30
CA VAL A 70 0.56 -18.19 -0.71
C VAL A 70 -0.11 -17.06 0.06
N ALA A 71 0.64 -16.33 0.89
CA ALA A 71 0.10 -15.19 1.65
C ALA A 71 -0.48 -14.09 0.75
N VAL A 72 0.15 -13.79 -0.38
CA VAL A 72 -0.34 -12.81 -1.36
C VAL A 72 -1.67 -13.25 -1.99
N GLU A 73 -1.79 -14.53 -2.36
CA GLU A 73 -3.02 -15.04 -2.98
C GLU A 73 -4.19 -15.09 -1.99
N ASP A 74 -3.93 -15.54 -0.76
CA ASP A 74 -4.93 -15.50 0.33
C ASP A 74 -5.37 -14.06 0.61
N LEU A 75 -4.42 -13.13 0.59
CA LEU A 75 -4.67 -11.71 0.75
C LEU A 75 -5.62 -11.15 -0.32
N LYS A 76 -5.34 -11.42 -1.61
CA LYS A 76 -6.20 -10.99 -2.73
C LYS A 76 -7.63 -11.48 -2.54
N LYS A 77 -7.80 -12.73 -2.11
CA LYS A 77 -9.12 -13.33 -1.84
C LYS A 77 -9.84 -12.63 -0.69
N SER A 78 -9.18 -12.45 0.45
CA SER A 78 -9.79 -11.78 1.61
C SER A 78 -10.15 -10.33 1.36
N VAL A 79 -9.36 -9.61 0.55
CA VAL A 79 -9.71 -8.24 0.12
C VAL A 79 -11.03 -8.23 -0.64
N LEU A 80 -11.23 -9.19 -1.56
CA LEU A 80 -12.48 -9.29 -2.31
C LEU A 80 -13.67 -9.63 -1.41
N GLU A 81 -13.51 -10.58 -0.49
CA GLU A 81 -14.55 -10.98 0.45
C GLU A 81 -14.94 -9.82 1.39
N LEU A 82 -13.96 -9.11 1.94
CA LEU A 82 -14.20 -7.97 2.82
C LEU A 82 -14.83 -6.79 2.05
N LYS A 83 -14.38 -6.53 0.82
CA LYS A 83 -15.01 -5.53 -0.05
C LYS A 83 -16.51 -5.80 -0.20
N GLN A 84 -16.91 -7.04 -0.50
CA GLN A 84 -18.32 -7.41 -0.63
C GLN A 84 -19.10 -7.22 0.68
N LYS A 85 -18.49 -7.54 1.83
CA LYS A 85 -19.09 -7.28 3.16
C LYS A 85 -19.31 -5.78 3.39
N ILE A 86 -18.35 -4.93 3.03
CA ILE A 86 -18.45 -3.47 3.17
C ILE A 86 -19.55 -2.91 2.26
N GLU A 87 -19.62 -3.35 1.01
CA GLU A 87 -20.67 -2.96 0.05
C GLU A 87 -22.06 -3.37 0.54
N ALA A 88 -22.22 -4.59 1.05
CA ALA A 88 -23.47 -5.08 1.62
C ALA A 88 -23.92 -4.24 2.84
N GLY A 89 -22.98 -3.66 3.58
CA GLY A 89 -23.23 -2.71 4.66
C GLY A 89 -23.56 -1.28 4.20
N GLY A 90 -23.71 -1.02 2.89
CA GLY A 90 -24.03 0.30 2.32
C GLY A 90 -22.84 1.26 2.21
N ASN A 91 -21.61 0.78 2.49
CA ASN A 91 -20.41 1.60 2.58
C ASN A 91 -19.60 1.62 1.27
N ILE A 92 -20.27 1.94 0.14
CA ILE A 92 -19.70 1.79 -1.22
C ILE A 92 -18.35 2.50 -1.38
N ARG A 93 -18.25 3.78 -0.99
CA ARG A 93 -16.99 4.54 -1.10
C ARG A 93 -15.86 3.97 -0.25
N LEU A 94 -16.19 3.44 0.94
CA LEU A 94 -15.19 2.77 1.77
C LEU A 94 -14.72 1.48 1.10
N ALA A 95 -15.63 0.70 0.51
CA ALA A 95 -15.28 -0.53 -0.19
C ALA A 95 -14.36 -0.27 -1.39
N GLU A 96 -14.66 0.74 -2.20
CA GLU A 96 -13.82 1.14 -3.33
C GLU A 96 -12.43 1.60 -2.89
N ASN A 97 -12.35 2.48 -1.89
CA ASN A 97 -11.07 3.00 -1.39
C ASN A 97 -10.26 1.93 -0.63
N PHE A 98 -10.92 1.03 0.10
CA PHE A 98 -10.30 -0.14 0.71
C PHE A 98 -9.70 -1.08 -0.33
N ALA A 99 -10.45 -1.41 -1.38
CA ALA A 99 -9.98 -2.26 -2.46
C ALA A 99 -8.79 -1.61 -3.18
N PHE A 100 -8.90 -0.32 -3.51
CA PHE A 100 -7.81 0.44 -4.13
C PHE A 100 -6.54 0.43 -3.26
N ALA A 101 -6.66 0.80 -1.98
CA ALA A 101 -5.54 0.81 -1.04
C ALA A 101 -4.87 -0.57 -0.92
N SER A 102 -5.68 -1.61 -0.83
CA SER A 102 -5.21 -2.99 -0.72
C SER A 102 -4.48 -3.43 -2.00
N THR A 103 -5.05 -3.17 -3.18
CA THR A 103 -4.44 -3.49 -4.48
C THR A 103 -3.10 -2.80 -4.66
N VAL A 104 -3.04 -1.47 -4.46
CA VAL A 104 -1.78 -0.71 -4.54
C VAL A 104 -0.72 -1.34 -3.65
N SER A 105 -1.11 -1.76 -2.46
CA SER A 105 -0.16 -2.32 -1.51
C SER A 105 0.33 -3.71 -1.87
N ILE A 106 -0.55 -4.55 -2.41
CA ILE A 106 -0.22 -5.88 -2.95
C ILE A 106 0.74 -5.74 -4.13
N GLU A 107 0.45 -4.88 -5.10
CA GLU A 107 1.27 -4.73 -6.31
C GLU A 107 2.67 -4.18 -6.01
N ILE A 108 2.78 -3.21 -5.10
CA ILE A 108 4.09 -2.68 -4.67
C ILE A 108 4.87 -3.76 -3.92
N MET A 109 4.20 -4.58 -3.11
CA MET A 109 4.83 -5.71 -2.44
C MET A 109 5.38 -6.72 -3.44
N GLU A 110 4.56 -7.20 -4.36
CA GLU A 110 4.95 -8.18 -5.39
C GLU A 110 6.15 -7.64 -6.18
N SER A 111 6.09 -6.38 -6.62
CA SER A 111 7.20 -5.71 -7.31
C SER A 111 8.47 -5.63 -6.46
N ALA A 112 8.35 -5.40 -5.15
CA ALA A 112 9.48 -5.32 -4.24
C ALA A 112 10.08 -6.71 -3.96
N LEU A 113 9.24 -7.74 -3.80
CA LEU A 113 9.65 -9.14 -3.62
C LEU A 113 10.34 -9.70 -4.87
N GLU A 114 9.89 -9.33 -6.07
CA GLU A 114 10.58 -9.72 -7.31
C GLU A 114 12.00 -9.14 -7.42
N LYS A 115 12.15 -7.87 -6.98
CA LYS A 115 13.43 -7.15 -7.07
C LYS A 115 14.40 -7.58 -5.97
N ALA A 116 13.87 -7.89 -4.80
CA ALA A 116 14.66 -8.30 -3.67
C ALA A 116 14.79 -9.82 -3.70
N HIS A 117 16.01 -10.34 -3.91
CA HIS A 117 16.32 -11.72 -3.56
C HIS A 117 16.31 -11.84 -2.03
N ILE A 118 15.12 -11.80 -1.42
CA ILE A 118 14.94 -11.83 0.03
C ILE A 118 15.24 -13.24 0.50
N GLU A 119 16.48 -13.47 0.89
CA GLU A 119 16.78 -14.56 1.79
C GLU A 119 16.12 -14.24 3.14
N THR A 120 15.36 -15.19 3.69
CA THR A 120 14.80 -15.05 5.02
C THR A 120 15.94 -14.80 6.00
N PRO A 121 15.96 -13.66 6.71
CA PRO A 121 17.06 -13.36 7.62
C PRO A 121 17.16 -14.44 8.70
N PRO A 122 18.38 -14.80 9.15
CA PRO A 122 18.58 -15.72 10.25
C PRO A 122 17.74 -15.33 11.47
N ARG A 123 17.12 -16.31 12.16
CA ARG A 123 16.18 -16.06 13.28
C ARG A 123 16.78 -15.24 14.43
N ASP A 124 18.09 -15.30 14.62
CA ASP A 124 18.83 -14.53 15.62
C ASP A 124 18.99 -13.04 15.24
N GLN A 125 18.80 -12.68 13.98
CA GLN A 125 18.88 -11.31 13.48
C GLN A 125 17.51 -10.60 13.42
N THR A 126 16.40 -11.32 13.63
CA THR A 126 15.06 -10.73 13.57
C THR A 126 14.65 -10.03 14.87
N ASP A 127 15.30 -10.33 16.00
CA ASP A 127 14.98 -9.74 17.31
C ASP A 127 15.12 -8.21 17.36
N ILE A 128 15.86 -7.61 16.41
CA ILE A 128 15.94 -6.16 16.26
C ILE A 128 14.55 -5.53 16.02
N PHE A 129 13.65 -6.25 15.34
CA PHE A 129 12.30 -5.77 15.02
C PHE A 129 11.38 -5.70 16.24
N LEU A 130 11.64 -6.46 17.31
CA LEU A 130 10.82 -6.43 18.53
C LEU A 130 10.90 -5.12 19.30
N LYS A 131 12.03 -4.42 19.18
CA LYS A 131 12.34 -3.21 19.97
C LYS A 131 12.53 -1.97 19.09
N MET A 132 12.42 -2.12 17.77
CA MET A 132 12.67 -1.03 16.84
C MET A 132 11.60 0.06 17.00
N THR A 133 12.05 1.25 17.42
CA THR A 133 11.21 2.45 17.44
C THR A 133 11.28 3.18 16.10
N LEU A 134 10.36 4.14 15.90
CA LEU A 134 10.40 5.00 14.72
C LEU A 134 11.69 5.84 14.69
N GLU A 135 12.16 6.28 15.86
CA GLU A 135 13.42 7.03 16.00
C GLU A 135 14.62 6.15 15.63
N ASP A 136 14.67 4.90 16.11
CA ASP A 136 15.72 3.96 15.73
C ASP A 136 15.78 3.77 14.22
N PHE A 137 14.62 3.60 13.57
CA PHE A 137 14.53 3.47 12.13
C PHE A 137 15.02 4.71 11.38
N GLN A 138 14.61 5.91 11.82
CA GLN A 138 15.07 7.17 11.24
C GLN A 138 16.58 7.33 11.38
N ASN A 139 17.12 7.00 12.56
CA ASN A 139 18.56 7.02 12.82
C ASN A 139 19.32 6.03 11.93
N LEU A 140 18.79 4.83 11.71
CA LEU A 140 19.38 3.85 10.78
C LEU A 140 19.48 4.42 9.36
N ILE A 141 18.40 5.04 8.85
CA ILE A 141 18.42 5.68 7.52
C ILE A 141 19.43 6.83 7.46
N LEU A 142 19.56 7.62 8.54
CA LEU A 142 20.51 8.73 8.61
C LEU A 142 21.96 8.27 8.58
N LEU A 143 22.24 7.10 9.16
CA LEU A 143 23.56 6.48 9.14
C LEU A 143 23.92 5.91 7.77
N GLU A 144 22.94 5.63 6.91
CA GLU A 144 23.21 5.25 5.54
C GLU A 144 23.66 6.47 4.70
N ALA A 145 24.70 6.27 3.89
CA ALA A 145 25.26 7.28 2.98
C ALA A 145 24.37 7.55 1.75
N LEU A 146 23.06 7.61 1.96
CA LEU A 146 22.04 7.82 0.93
C LEU A 146 21.86 9.31 0.60
N PRO A 147 21.48 9.65 -0.65
CA PRO A 147 21.12 11.01 -1.02
C PRO A 147 19.99 11.56 -0.12
N PRO A 148 19.98 12.87 0.22
CA PRO A 148 18.97 13.46 1.10
C PRO A 148 17.53 13.22 0.65
N LEU A 149 17.25 13.31 -0.66
CA LEU A 149 15.93 13.05 -1.22
C LEU A 149 15.51 11.60 -1.02
N THR A 150 16.41 10.64 -1.28
CA THR A 150 16.16 9.22 -1.06
C THR A 150 15.87 8.94 0.41
N ARG A 151 16.64 9.52 1.36
CA ARG A 151 16.38 9.36 2.79
C ARG A 151 14.99 9.88 3.18
N ARG A 152 14.61 11.07 2.71
CA ARG A 152 13.27 11.62 2.96
C ARG A 152 12.20 10.68 2.44
N ASN A 153 12.33 10.19 1.20
CA ASN A 153 11.35 9.30 0.59
C ASN A 153 11.27 7.95 1.31
N LEU A 154 12.38 7.39 1.79
CA LEU A 154 12.40 6.15 2.60
C LEU A 154 11.71 6.34 3.96
N ILE A 155 11.88 7.49 4.61
CA ILE A 155 11.17 7.82 5.84
C ILE A 155 9.68 7.94 5.53
N GLU A 156 9.30 8.77 4.56
CA GLU A 156 7.90 9.05 4.23
C GLU A 156 7.16 7.81 3.74
N ILE A 157 7.78 6.96 2.92
CA ILE A 157 7.15 5.72 2.46
C ILE A 157 6.89 4.77 3.64
N THR A 158 7.80 4.74 4.62
CA THR A 158 7.67 3.91 5.82
C THR A 158 6.57 4.43 6.76
N LYS A 159 6.45 5.75 6.90
CA LYS A 159 5.32 6.34 7.63
C LYS A 159 4.01 6.00 6.92
N THR A 160 3.92 6.32 5.63
CA THR A 160 2.70 6.17 4.83
C THR A 160 2.20 4.74 4.85
N ILE A 161 3.10 3.77 4.66
CA ILE A 161 2.71 2.37 4.72
C ILE A 161 2.26 1.94 6.11
N THR A 162 2.87 2.46 7.18
CA THR A 162 2.42 2.18 8.55
C THR A 162 0.99 2.70 8.78
N LEU A 163 0.68 3.91 8.30
CA LEU A 163 -0.67 4.46 8.42
C LEU A 163 -1.68 3.62 7.62
N LEU A 164 -1.32 3.26 6.38
CA LEU A 164 -2.14 2.44 5.50
C LEU A 164 -2.43 1.06 6.12
N ASP A 165 -1.40 0.44 6.67
CA ASP A 165 -1.43 -0.81 7.41
C ASP A 165 -2.53 -0.79 8.49
N PHE A 166 -2.48 0.18 9.41
CA PHE A 166 -3.44 0.25 10.49
C PHE A 166 -4.85 0.72 10.05
N ALA A 167 -4.97 1.54 9.01
CA ALA A 167 -6.28 1.88 8.44
C ALA A 167 -6.97 0.66 7.84
N ILE A 168 -6.23 -0.17 7.11
CA ILE A 168 -6.74 -1.43 6.55
C ILE A 168 -7.18 -2.37 7.68
N LEU A 169 -6.39 -2.48 8.76
CA LEU A 169 -6.78 -3.26 9.93
C LEU A 169 -8.05 -2.73 10.59
N LEU A 170 -8.19 -1.41 10.70
CA LEU A 170 -9.36 -0.80 11.28
C LEU A 170 -10.63 -1.14 10.46
N VAL A 171 -10.55 -1.16 9.13
CA VAL A 171 -11.64 -1.65 8.27
C VAL A 171 -11.97 -3.10 8.59
N PHE A 172 -10.96 -3.98 8.63
CA PHE A 172 -11.15 -5.39 8.94
C PHE A 172 -11.86 -5.59 10.29
N LEU A 173 -11.34 -4.99 11.36
CA LEU A 173 -11.91 -5.10 12.70
C LEU A 173 -13.34 -4.56 12.77
N SER A 174 -13.66 -3.52 12.00
CA SER A 174 -15.02 -2.95 11.93
C SER A 174 -16.02 -3.92 11.31
N PHE A 175 -15.67 -4.49 10.15
CA PHE A 175 -16.60 -5.31 9.36
C PHE A 175 -16.63 -6.79 9.77
N GLU A 176 -15.64 -7.24 10.53
CA GLU A 176 -15.71 -8.50 11.30
C GLU A 176 -16.45 -8.35 12.65
N LYS A 177 -17.03 -7.17 12.93
CA LYS A 177 -17.77 -6.87 14.17
C LYS A 177 -16.94 -7.05 15.44
N ILE A 178 -15.62 -6.88 15.32
CA ILE A 178 -14.69 -6.91 16.45
C ILE A 178 -14.64 -5.53 17.12
N LEU A 179 -14.81 -4.47 16.33
CA LEU A 179 -14.83 -3.08 16.77
C LEU A 179 -16.06 -2.35 16.23
N ASP A 180 -16.77 -1.61 17.07
CA ASP A 180 -17.89 -0.77 16.65
C ASP A 180 -17.38 0.63 16.28
N VAL A 181 -17.34 0.91 14.97
CA VAL A 181 -16.85 2.17 14.40
C VAL A 181 -18.03 2.97 13.85
N PRO A 182 -18.30 4.19 14.36
CA PRO A 182 -19.34 5.08 13.87
C PRO A 182 -19.17 5.41 12.39
N GLN A 183 -20.31 5.59 11.73
CA GLN A 183 -20.37 5.87 10.29
C GLN A 183 -19.53 7.08 9.86
N SER A 184 -19.52 8.16 10.65
CA SER A 184 -18.71 9.36 10.36
C SER A 184 -17.22 9.04 10.29
N LYS A 185 -16.75 8.11 11.11
CA LYS A 185 -15.35 7.68 11.14
C LYS A 185 -15.02 6.70 10.03
N LEU A 186 -15.99 5.89 9.58
CA LEU A 186 -15.84 5.07 8.38
C LEU A 186 -15.70 5.94 7.12
N GLU A 187 -16.40 7.07 7.06
CA GLU A 187 -16.23 8.07 5.99
C GLU A 187 -14.86 8.73 6.02
N GLU A 188 -14.37 9.13 7.21
CA GLU A 188 -13.00 9.64 7.37
C GLU A 188 -11.96 8.57 6.97
N LEU A 189 -12.17 7.32 7.38
CA LEU A 189 -11.29 6.19 7.05
C LEU A 189 -11.20 5.95 5.54
N SER A 190 -12.34 6.07 4.84
CA SER A 190 -12.38 5.98 3.38
C SER A 190 -11.48 7.04 2.71
N ILE A 191 -11.44 8.26 3.26
CA ILE A 191 -10.57 9.34 2.77
C ILE A 191 -9.10 9.02 3.06
N CYS A 192 -8.76 8.63 4.30
CA CYS A 192 -7.38 8.31 4.66
C CYS A 192 -6.81 7.19 3.80
N LEU A 193 -7.58 6.11 3.55
CA LEU A 193 -7.17 4.99 2.70
C LEU A 193 -6.79 5.45 1.29
N ARG A 194 -7.64 6.28 0.66
CA ARG A 194 -7.38 6.82 -0.68
C ARG A 194 -6.10 7.65 -0.70
N ASP A 195 -5.99 8.61 0.22
CA ASP A 195 -4.90 9.60 0.20
C ASP A 195 -3.55 8.95 0.51
N TRP A 196 -3.50 8.05 1.50
CA TRP A 196 -2.28 7.31 1.81
C TRP A 196 -1.91 6.30 0.75
N ALA A 197 -2.87 5.64 0.10
CA ALA A 197 -2.57 4.74 -1.01
C ALA A 197 -1.98 5.49 -2.22
N GLN A 198 -2.53 6.67 -2.56
CA GLN A 198 -1.98 7.52 -3.62
C GLN A 198 -0.55 7.98 -3.29
N LEU A 199 -0.32 8.46 -2.07
CA LEU A 199 1.01 8.87 -1.62
C LEU A 199 2.00 7.70 -1.62
N TYR A 200 1.56 6.54 -1.14
CA TYR A 200 2.37 5.32 -1.11
C TYR A 200 2.77 4.88 -2.51
N GLY A 201 1.83 4.87 -3.46
CA GLY A 201 2.09 4.60 -4.88
C GLY A 201 3.12 5.55 -5.49
N ALA A 202 2.96 6.86 -5.28
CA ALA A 202 3.88 7.87 -5.78
C ALA A 202 5.31 7.67 -5.22
N LEU A 203 5.43 7.50 -3.90
CA LEU A 203 6.73 7.27 -3.24
C LEU A 203 7.38 5.96 -3.71
N ALA A 204 6.58 4.90 -3.90
CA ALA A 204 7.08 3.62 -4.39
C ALA A 204 7.60 3.70 -5.83
N GLN A 205 6.96 4.51 -6.69
CA GLN A 205 7.47 4.79 -8.04
C GLN A 205 8.78 5.57 -7.99
N GLU A 206 8.86 6.64 -7.18
CA GLU A 206 10.08 7.45 -7.03
C GLU A 206 11.27 6.62 -6.52
N LEU A 207 11.02 5.72 -5.58
CA LEU A 207 12.03 4.80 -5.05
C LEU A 207 12.30 3.59 -5.96
N LYS A 208 11.63 3.52 -7.12
CA LYS A 208 11.70 2.39 -8.05
C LYS A 208 11.39 1.05 -7.38
N LEU A 209 10.49 1.04 -6.40
CA LEU A 209 9.98 -0.17 -5.76
C LEU A 209 8.85 -0.77 -6.58
N TRP A 210 7.94 0.07 -7.08
CA TRP A 210 6.85 -0.36 -7.96
C TRP A 210 7.29 -0.33 -9.41
N LYS A 211 7.13 -1.45 -10.14
CA LYS A 211 7.13 -1.40 -11.60
C LYS A 211 5.73 -0.97 -12.01
N THR A 212 5.53 0.32 -12.29
CA THR A 212 4.58 0.61 -13.37
C THR A 212 5.24 0.03 -14.60
N GLU A 213 4.80 -1.16 -15.03
CA GLU A 213 4.81 -1.41 -16.46
C GLU A 213 4.25 -0.13 -17.05
N ALA A 214 5.09 0.64 -17.74
CA ALA A 214 4.54 1.65 -18.61
C ALA A 214 3.58 0.82 -19.45
N ILE A 215 2.29 1.10 -19.32
CA ILE A 215 1.30 0.64 -20.26
C ILE A 215 1.76 1.29 -21.56
N GLN A 216 2.72 0.65 -22.24
CA GLN A 216 2.65 0.46 -23.66
C GLN A 216 1.37 -0.33 -23.81
N GLN A 217 0.25 0.40 -23.79
CA GLN A 217 -0.83 0.10 -24.70
C GLN A 217 -0.08 -0.02 -26.03
N LYS A 218 0.24 -1.26 -26.40
CA LYS A 218 0.15 -1.67 -27.78
C LYS A 218 -1.30 -1.39 -28.14
N THR A 219 -1.60 -0.13 -28.42
CA THR A 219 -2.68 0.22 -29.30
C THR A 219 -2.27 -0.50 -30.58
N GLU A 220 -2.93 -1.62 -30.88
CA GLU A 220 -2.85 -2.31 -32.16
C GLU A 220 -3.42 -1.44 -33.30
N LEU A 221 -3.16 -0.13 -33.26
CA LEU A 221 -3.14 0.68 -34.46
C LEU A 221 -1.77 0.42 -35.05
N GLY A 222 -1.69 -0.37 -36.13
CA GLY A 222 -0.47 -0.65 -36.89
C GLY A 222 0.15 0.62 -37.50
N LEU A 223 0.61 1.51 -36.64
CA LEU A 223 1.31 2.74 -36.94
C LEU A 223 2.79 2.46 -36.76
N SER A 224 3.56 2.74 -37.81
CA SER A 224 5.00 2.55 -37.77
C SER A 224 5.63 3.55 -36.78
N GLU A 225 6.80 3.23 -36.22
CA GLU A 225 7.56 4.17 -35.36
C GLU A 225 7.79 5.53 -36.03
N THR A 226 7.97 5.51 -37.36
CA THR A 226 8.04 6.69 -38.22
C THR A 226 6.77 7.54 -38.18
N ASP A 227 5.59 6.91 -38.24
CA ASP A 227 4.29 7.60 -38.22
C ASP A 227 4.10 8.35 -36.88
N ILE A 228 4.57 7.76 -35.78
CA ILE A 228 4.46 8.32 -34.42
C ILE A 228 5.40 9.51 -34.23
N ILE A 229 6.63 9.42 -34.74
CA ILE A 229 7.62 10.50 -34.67
C ILE A 229 7.17 11.69 -35.52
N GLU A 230 6.61 11.43 -36.70
CA GLU A 230 6.11 12.48 -37.60
C GLU A 230 4.86 13.16 -37.03
N ALA A 231 3.92 12.40 -36.46
CA ALA A 231 2.75 12.94 -35.79
C ALA A 231 3.11 13.84 -34.59
N LYS A 232 4.10 13.45 -33.78
CA LYS A 232 4.59 14.29 -32.67
C LYS A 232 5.20 15.59 -33.17
N ARG A 233 6.02 15.53 -34.20
CA ARG A 233 6.67 16.71 -34.79
C ARG A 233 5.65 17.67 -35.41
N LEU A 234 4.56 17.16 -35.98
CA LEU A 234 3.50 17.97 -36.59
C LEU A 234 2.56 18.59 -35.54
N ALA A 235 2.27 17.87 -34.45
CA ALA A 235 1.55 18.41 -33.30
C ALA A 235 2.33 19.52 -32.59
N GLU A 236 3.64 19.36 -32.44
CA GLU A 236 4.54 20.41 -31.93
C GLU A 236 4.62 21.64 -32.86
N ALA A 237 4.30 21.47 -34.15
CA ALA A 237 4.18 22.55 -35.12
C ALA A 237 2.77 23.18 -35.18
N GLY A 238 1.83 22.76 -34.32
CA GLY A 238 0.48 23.31 -34.22
C GLY A 238 -0.49 22.85 -35.30
N ILE A 239 -0.20 21.71 -35.96
CA ILE A 239 -1.06 21.12 -37.00
C ILE A 239 -1.76 19.90 -36.39
N GLU A 240 -2.86 20.15 -35.67
CA GLU A 240 -3.61 19.13 -34.92
C GLU A 240 -4.43 18.19 -35.83
N ASP A 241 -4.81 18.64 -37.04
CA ASP A 241 -5.68 17.90 -37.98
C ASP A 241 -5.00 16.71 -38.69
N TYR A 242 -3.68 16.52 -38.56
CA TYR A 242 -2.97 15.47 -39.28
C TYR A 242 -3.25 14.07 -38.71
N LEU A 243 -3.27 13.93 -37.38
CA LEU A 243 -3.54 12.66 -36.71
C LEU A 243 -4.95 12.13 -37.02
N GLU A 244 -5.95 13.02 -37.08
CA GLU A 244 -7.31 12.62 -37.46
C GLU A 244 -7.39 12.13 -38.91
N ASN A 245 -6.65 12.74 -39.83
CA ASN A 245 -6.66 12.34 -41.24
C ASN A 245 -5.93 11.00 -41.47
N VAL A 246 -4.80 10.76 -40.80
CA VAL A 246 -4.07 9.49 -40.88
C VAL A 246 -4.89 8.34 -40.28
N ILE A 247 -5.66 8.59 -39.21
CA ILE A 247 -6.56 7.61 -38.61
C ILE A 247 -7.74 7.31 -39.53
N LYS A 248 -8.32 8.33 -40.18
CA LYS A 248 -9.41 8.15 -41.16
C LYS A 248 -8.97 7.36 -42.40
N ASP A 249 -7.79 7.64 -42.95
CA ASP A 249 -7.26 6.94 -44.13
C ASP A 249 -6.95 5.47 -43.86
N LYS A 250 -6.53 5.11 -42.63
CA LYS A 250 -6.29 3.71 -42.25
C LYS A 250 -7.55 2.95 -41.82
N GLN A 251 -8.66 3.62 -41.52
CA GLN A 251 -9.96 3.00 -41.27
C GLN A 251 -10.80 2.78 -42.54
N SER A 252 -10.35 3.30 -43.68
CA SER A 252 -11.03 3.22 -44.98
C SER A 252 -10.42 2.17 -45.94
N VAL A 253 -9.58 1.28 -45.41
CA VAL A 253 -9.06 0.07 -46.08
C VAL A 253 -9.62 -1.18 -45.42
#